data_AF-A0AA41VK53-F1
#
_entry.id   AF-A0AA41VK53-F1
#
_cell.length_a   1.000
_cell.length_b   1.000
_cell.length_c   1.000
_cell.angle_alpha   90.00
_cell.angle_beta   90.00
_cell.angle_gamma   90.00
#
_symmetry.space_group_name_H-M   'P 1'
#
loop_
_entity.id
_entity.type
_entity.pdbx_description
1 polymer ?
#
loop_
_entity_poly.entity_id
_entity_poly.type
_entity_poly.pdbx_seq_one_letter_code
_entity_poly.pdbx_strand_id
1 'polypeptide(L)' 'MDPPGGLRKGSWTEAEDNLLRKCVEKYGEGKWHQVPVRAGINRCRKSCRFRWLNYLRLVLNEDSLNQMK' A
#
# COMPACT_ATOMS: atom_id res chain seq x y z
N MET A 1 2.78 -4.47 -17.47
CA MET A 1 2.79 -3.14 -18.08
C MET A 1 2.94 -2.15 -16.95
N ASP A 2 4.17 -1.72 -16.70
CA ASP A 2 4.48 -0.62 -15.78
C ASP A 2 4.22 0.71 -16.52
N PRO A 3 3.66 1.75 -15.86
CA PRO A 3 3.31 3.00 -16.52
C PRO A 3 4.54 3.73 -17.10
N PRO A 4 4.39 4.46 -18.21
CA PRO A 4 5.49 5.13 -18.92
C PRO A 4 5.86 6.42 -18.18
N GLY A 5 6.65 6.27 -17.13
CA GLY A 5 7.08 7.37 -16.25
C GLY A 5 7.70 6.75 -15.02
N GLY A 6 9.02 6.52 -15.09
CA GLY A 6 9.78 5.65 -14.19
C GLY A 6 9.26 5.61 -12.74
N LEU A 7 9.19 4.40 -12.20
CA LEU A 7 8.72 4.13 -10.84
C LEU A 7 9.36 5.08 -9.83
N ARG A 8 8.55 5.71 -8.96
CA ARG A 8 9.09 6.59 -7.90
C ARG A 8 10.02 5.78 -7.00
N LYS A 9 11.30 6.16 -7.00
CA LYS A 9 12.32 5.67 -6.07
C LYS A 9 12.34 6.59 -4.85
N GLY A 10 12.45 6.00 -3.64
CA GLY A 10 12.48 6.76 -2.38
C GLY A 10 11.41 6.33 -1.38
N SER A 11 11.40 6.99 -0.22
CA SER A 11 10.50 6.70 0.91
C SER A 11 9.03 6.82 0.54
N TRP A 12 8.18 6.06 1.21
CA TRP A 12 6.73 6.16 1.09
C TRP A 12 6.23 7.40 1.83
N THR A 13 5.34 8.14 1.19
CA THR A 13 4.64 9.26 1.81
C THR A 13 3.36 8.77 2.48
N GLU A 14 2.89 9.50 3.48
CA GLU A 14 1.62 9.19 4.16
C GLU A 14 0.42 9.17 3.19
N ALA A 15 0.42 10.06 2.20
CA ALA A 15 -0.59 10.08 1.15
C ALA A 15 -0.60 8.78 0.33
N GLU A 16 0.57 8.26 -0.06
CA GLU A 16 0.70 6.97 -0.76
C GLU A 16 0.24 5.80 0.12
N ASP A 17 0.59 5.82 1.41
CA ASP A 17 0.18 4.80 2.38
C ASP A 17 -1.35 4.79 2.55
N ASN A 18 -1.98 5.98 2.63
CA ASN A 18 -3.43 6.11 2.73
C ASN A 18 -4.14 5.61 1.46
N LEU A 19 -3.61 5.89 0.27
CA LEU A 19 -4.13 5.37 -0.99
C LEU A 19 -4.00 3.84 -1.09
N LEU A 20 -2.84 3.31 -0.68
CA LEU A 20 -2.60 1.87 -0.63
C LEU A 20 -3.58 1.19 0.33
N ARG A 21 -3.79 1.76 1.53
CA ARG A 21 -4.73 1.23 2.53
C ARG A 21 -6.16 1.19 2.01
N LYS A 22 -6.68 2.33 1.51
CA LYS A 22 -8.03 2.41 0.93
C LYS A 22 -8.22 1.42 -0.22
N CYS A 23 -7.20 1.23 -1.05
CA CYS A 23 -7.25 0.27 -2.15
C CYS A 23 -7.33 -1.17 -1.65
N VAL A 24 -6.54 -1.55 -0.64
CA VAL A 24 -6.55 -2.91 -0.10
C VAL A 24 -7.82 -3.18 0.69
N GLU A 25 -8.32 -2.23 1.47
CA GLU A 25 -9.61 -2.31 2.17
C GLU A 25 -10.78 -2.50 1.19
N LYS A 26 -10.77 -1.76 0.07
CA LYS A 26 -11.85 -1.83 -0.94
C LYS A 26 -11.83 -3.11 -1.78
N TYR A 27 -10.65 -3.63 -2.14
CA TYR A 27 -10.53 -4.73 -3.10
C TYR A 27 -9.99 -6.04 -2.51
N GLY A 28 -9.61 -6.05 -1.24
CA GLY A 28 -8.97 -7.16 -0.55
C GLY A 28 -7.48 -7.33 -0.89
N GLU A 29 -6.81 -8.15 -0.08
CA GLU A 29 -5.40 -8.52 -0.27
C GLU A 29 -5.22 -9.48 -1.47
N GLY A 30 -4.06 -9.46 -2.13
CA GLY A 30 -3.63 -10.51 -3.07
C GLY A 30 -3.56 -10.11 -4.55
N LYS A 31 -4.41 -9.21 -5.04
CA LYS A 31 -4.36 -8.72 -6.44
C LYS A 31 -3.34 -7.59 -6.65
N TRP A 32 -2.12 -7.76 -6.13
CA TRP A 32 -1.07 -6.74 -6.07
C TRP A 32 -0.68 -6.15 -7.43
N HIS A 33 -0.87 -6.89 -8.52
CA HIS A 33 -0.59 -6.40 -9.87
C HIS A 33 -1.52 -5.27 -10.32
N GLN A 34 -2.72 -5.19 -9.75
CA GLN A 34 -3.71 -4.16 -10.04
C GLN A 34 -3.65 -3.02 -9.03
N VAL A 35 -3.03 -3.22 -7.87
CA VAL A 35 -2.97 -2.26 -6.76
C VAL A 35 -2.37 -0.92 -7.18
N PRO A 36 -1.19 -0.83 -7.83
CA PRO A 36 -0.65 0.47 -8.24
C PRO A 36 -1.60 1.31 -9.08
N VAL A 37 -2.22 0.66 -10.07
CA VAL A 37 -3.16 1.30 -11.00
C VAL A 37 -4.44 1.70 -10.28
N ARG A 38 -4.99 0.82 -9.45
CA ARG A 38 -6.24 1.07 -8.69
C ARG A 38 -6.08 2.12 -7.59
N ALA A 39 -4.93 2.15 -6.93
CA ALA A 39 -4.61 3.13 -5.91
C ALA A 39 -4.15 4.47 -6.50
N GLY A 40 -3.88 4.52 -7.81
CA GLY A 40 -3.39 5.73 -8.48
C GLY A 40 -1.98 6.14 -8.03
N ILE A 41 -1.16 5.19 -7.59
CA ILE A 41 0.20 5.44 -7.10
C ILE A 41 1.25 5.03 -8.12
N ASN A 42 2.28 5.86 -8.30
CA ASN A 42 3.39 5.54 -9.20
C ASN A 42 4.46 4.66 -8.52
N ARG A 43 4.02 3.50 -8.03
CA ARG A 43 4.86 2.49 -7.35
C ARG A 43 4.69 1.14 -8.03
N CYS A 44 5.69 0.26 -7.93
CA CYS A 44 5.60 -1.05 -8.55
C CYS A 44 4.86 -2.03 -7.65
N ARG A 45 4.31 -3.09 -8.27
CA ARG A 45 3.66 -4.22 -7.59
C ARG A 45 4.46 -4.70 -6.36
N LYS A 46 5.77 -4.93 -6.54
CA LYS A 46 6.65 -5.44 -5.48
C LYS A 46 6.72 -4.47 -4.30
N SER A 47 6.85 -3.17 -4.57
CA SER A 47 6.90 -2.13 -3.54
C SER A 47 5.58 -2.04 -2.77
N CYS A 48 4.43 -2.03 -3.46
CA CYS A 48 3.11 -1.97 -2.81
C CYS A 48 2.87 -3.17 -1.89
N ARG A 49 3.18 -4.39 -2.35
CA ARG A 49 3.06 -5.61 -1.53
C ARG A 49 3.97 -5.54 -0.31
N PHE A 50 5.23 -5.14 -0.50
CA PHE A 50 6.20 -5.05 0.60
C PHE A 50 5.76 -4.01 1.64
N ARG A 51 5.31 -2.82 1.20
CA ARG A 51 4.85 -1.76 2.09
C ARG A 51 3.65 -2.18 2.92
N TRP A 52 2.68 -2.85 2.30
CA TRP A 52 1.50 -3.37 3.00
C TRP A 52 1.89 -4.38 4.07
N LEU A 53 2.62 -5.43 3.72
CA LEU A 53 2.91 -6.55 4.62
C LEU A 53 3.83 -6.18 5.78
N ASN A 54 4.79 -5.27 5.56
CA ASN A 54 5.82 -4.95 6.57
C ASN A 54 5.52 -3.70 7.40
N TYR A 55 4.66 -2.79 6.93
CA TYR A 55 4.40 -1.54 7.63
C TYR A 55 2.91 -1.34 7.89
N LEU A 56 2.07 -1.34 6.86
CA LEU A 56 0.68 -0.92 7.02
C LEU A 56 -0.20 -1.94 7.72
N ARG A 57 -0.04 -3.24 7.41
CA ARG A 57 -0.80 -4.31 8.05
C ARG A 57 -0.41 -4.48 9.52
N LEU A 58 0.87 -4.29 9.85
CA LEU A 58 1.35 -4.39 11.23
C LEU A 58 0.85 -3.21 12.06
N VAL A 59 0.89 -1.99 11.52
CA VAL A 59 0.33 -0.81 12.20
C VAL A 59 -1.16 -0.99 12.45
N LEU A 60 -1.95 -1.51 11.51
CA LEU A 60 -3.38 -1.80 11.75
C LEU A 60 -3.60 -2.79 12.90
N ASN A 61 -2.72 -3.79 13.05
CA ASN A 61 -2.79 -4.75 14.15
C ASN A 61 -2.34 -4.15 15.50
N GLU A 62 -1.33 -3.26 15.49
CA GLU A 62 -0.87 -2.57 16.70
C GLU A 62 -1.85 -1.49 17.17
N ASP A 63 -2.46 -0.74 16.25
CA ASP A 63 -3.49 0.27 16.56
C ASP A 63 -4.72 -0.40 17.20
N SER A 64 -5.11 -1.58 16.70
CA SER A 64 -6.18 -2.41 17.27
C SER A 64 -5.87 -2.89 18.71
N LEU A 65 -4.60 -3.04 19.08
CA LEU A 65 -4.17 -3.40 20.43
C LEU A 65 -4.12 -2.19 21.38
N ASN A 66 -3.89 -0.99 20.86
CA ASN A 66 -3.87 0.24 21.65
C ASN A 66 -5.26 0.82 21.93
N GLN A 67 -6.30 0.43 21.19
CA GLN A 67 -7.70 0.74 21.54
C GLN A 67 -8.29 -0.15 22.67
N MET A 68 -7.56 -1.16 23.13
CA MET A 68 -7.97 -2.04 24.23
C MET A 68 -7.27 -1.74 25.57
N LYS A 69 -6.68 -0.55 25.73
CA LYS A 69 -6.10 -0.08 27.00
C LYS A 69 -6.81 1.17 27.52
#